data_AF-A0A972HK11-F1
#
_entry.id   AF-A0A972HK11-F1
#
_cell.length_a   1.000
_cell.length_b   1.000
_cell.length_c   1.000
_cell.angle_alpha   90.00
_cell.angle_beta   90.00
_cell.angle_gamma   90.00
#
_symmetry.space_group_name_H-M   'P 1'
#
loop_
_entity.id
_entity.type
_entity.pdbx_description
1 polymer ?
#
loop_
_entity_poly.entity_id
_entity_poly.type
_entity_poly.pdbx_seq_one_letter_code
_entity_poly.pdbx_strand_id
1 'polypeptide(L)'
;TEHATSRWKAFTKNRFYAFTGMQSKVAQKLTRIITVSSNSFEDIVSGHGVDPKRLHIVHVGVDPKQFVPIPEIEPVPGRIMTTASADIAMKGLTYLLEALAKLRTEIPEAHLVVIGRPKYDSRATQTIKDLGLADVVEFVSGVSDRRIVELYNEAQVAVVPSLYEGFSLPAIEAMSAGVPLVASTGGALPEVVGIDGETAIHVTPGDASDLVDKVGHVLRHPELRETLGAAGRRRVIENFSWRITAVRTVEQYRLLLEERGC
;
A
#
# COMPACT_ATOMS: atom_id res chain seq x y z
N THR A 1 -14.62 -23.71 -22.20
CA THR A 1 -15.51 -23.57 -23.37
C THR A 1 -16.11 -22.18 -23.36
N GLU A 2 -15.93 -21.47 -24.47
CA GLU A 2 -16.73 -20.34 -24.95
C GLU A 2 -17.12 -19.21 -23.97
N HIS A 3 -16.27 -18.18 -23.91
CA HIS A 3 -16.78 -16.82 -23.76
C HIS A 3 -16.45 -16.02 -25.02
N ALA A 4 -17.48 -15.77 -25.81
CA ALA A 4 -17.44 -14.95 -27.02
C ALA A 4 -16.86 -13.55 -26.71
N THR A 5 -15.57 -13.37 -26.98
CA THR A 5 -14.95 -12.06 -27.04
C THR A 5 -15.21 -11.50 -28.43
N SER A 6 -16.19 -10.60 -28.55
CA SER A 6 -16.38 -9.83 -29.79
C SER A 6 -15.03 -9.27 -30.25
N ARG A 7 -14.73 -9.40 -31.56
CA ARG A 7 -13.48 -8.90 -32.17
C ARG A 7 -13.19 -7.44 -31.82
N TRP A 8 -14.24 -6.66 -31.57
CA TRP A 8 -14.17 -5.28 -31.09
C TRP A 8 -13.64 -5.16 -29.65
N LYS A 9 -14.10 -6.00 -28.72
CA LYS A 9 -13.60 -6.03 -27.33
C LYS A 9 -12.13 -6.48 -27.26
N ALA A 10 -11.75 -7.46 -28.09
CA ALA A 10 -10.36 -7.90 -28.21
C ALA A 10 -9.47 -6.79 -28.79
N PHE A 11 -9.93 -6.07 -29.82
CA PHE A 11 -9.22 -4.94 -30.40
C PHE A 11 -9.06 -3.77 -29.41
N THR A 12 -10.11 -3.39 -28.68
CA THR A 12 -10.03 -2.33 -27.66
C THR A 12 -9.15 -2.73 -26.49
N LYS A 13 -9.20 -4.00 -26.05
CA LYS A 13 -8.32 -4.55 -25.01
C LYS A 13 -6.86 -4.52 -25.47
N ASN A 14 -6.56 -5.02 -26.67
CA ASN A 14 -5.21 -5.02 -27.23
C ASN A 14 -4.67 -3.61 -27.46
N ARG A 15 -5.53 -2.64 -27.84
CA ARG A 15 -5.14 -1.23 -27.96
C ARG A 15 -4.89 -0.58 -26.61
N PHE A 16 -5.71 -0.90 -25.60
CA PHE A 16 -5.54 -0.43 -24.23
C PHE A 16 -4.24 -0.95 -23.61
N TYR A 17 -3.88 -2.21 -23.87
CA TYR A 17 -2.62 -2.82 -23.41
C TYR A 17 -1.47 -2.73 -24.43
N ALA A 18 -1.60 -1.99 -25.52
CA ALA A 18 -0.54 -1.92 -26.55
C ALA A 18 0.79 -1.39 -25.98
N PHE A 19 0.72 -0.60 -24.90
CA PHE A 19 1.89 -0.12 -24.18
C PHE A 19 2.70 -1.26 -23.54
N THR A 20 2.08 -2.38 -23.13
CA THR A 20 2.80 -3.49 -22.49
C THR A 20 3.72 -4.19 -23.47
N GLY A 21 3.29 -4.36 -24.74
CA GLY A 21 4.12 -4.92 -25.79
C GLY A 21 5.34 -4.04 -26.12
N MET A 22 5.19 -2.72 -26.07
CA MET A 22 6.32 -1.79 -26.20
C MET A 22 7.24 -1.87 -24.96
N GLN A 23 6.68 -1.89 -23.75
CA GLN A 23 7.43 -2.02 -22.50
C GLN A 23 8.26 -3.31 -22.48
N SER A 24 7.71 -4.47 -22.89
CA SER A 24 8.48 -5.72 -22.97
C SER A 24 9.66 -5.59 -23.92
N LYS A 25 9.45 -5.03 -25.12
CA LYS A 25 10.52 -4.86 -26.11
C LYS A 25 11.63 -3.92 -25.63
N VAL A 26 11.28 -2.88 -24.89
CA VAL A 26 12.26 -1.93 -24.33
C VAL A 26 12.99 -2.59 -23.16
N ALA A 27 12.25 -3.14 -22.19
CA ALA A 27 12.81 -3.75 -20.99
C ALA A 27 13.81 -4.88 -21.32
N GLN A 28 13.49 -5.75 -22.27
CA GLN A 28 14.39 -6.83 -22.71
C GLN A 28 15.73 -6.33 -23.29
N LYS A 29 15.78 -5.08 -23.76
CA LYS A 29 16.98 -4.47 -24.35
C LYS A 29 17.79 -3.63 -23.37
N LEU A 30 17.22 -3.26 -22.22
CA LEU A 30 17.95 -2.51 -21.21
C LEU A 30 19.08 -3.38 -20.65
N THR A 31 20.24 -2.77 -20.44
CA THR A 31 21.41 -3.44 -19.87
C THR A 31 21.22 -3.74 -18.40
N ARG A 32 20.55 -2.83 -17.69
CA ARG A 32 20.36 -2.88 -16.24
C ARG A 32 19.05 -2.20 -15.88
N ILE A 33 18.23 -2.86 -15.09
CA ILE A 33 16.92 -2.37 -14.65
C ILE A 33 16.90 -2.42 -13.12
N ILE A 34 16.44 -1.34 -12.52
CA ILE A 34 16.16 -1.27 -11.09
C ILE A 34 14.65 -1.42 -10.90
N THR A 35 14.25 -2.31 -10.01
CA THR A 35 12.85 -2.52 -9.60
C THR A 35 12.70 -2.39 -8.10
N VAL A 36 11.46 -2.24 -7.62
CA VAL A 36 11.19 -1.77 -6.26
C VAL A 36 10.91 -2.88 -5.25
N SER A 37 10.72 -4.12 -5.68
CA SER A 37 10.43 -5.26 -4.81
C SER A 37 10.72 -6.59 -5.49
N SER A 38 10.79 -7.66 -4.69
CA SER A 38 10.92 -9.04 -5.17
C SER A 38 9.69 -9.47 -5.96
N ASN A 39 8.49 -9.06 -5.53
CA ASN A 39 7.27 -9.32 -6.29
C ASN A 39 7.31 -8.64 -7.67
N SER A 40 7.69 -7.35 -7.75
CA SER A 40 7.83 -6.66 -9.02
C SER A 40 8.93 -7.27 -9.89
N PHE A 41 9.98 -7.80 -9.27
CA PHE A 41 11.04 -8.53 -9.98
C PHE A 41 10.46 -9.75 -10.70
N GLU A 42 9.72 -10.59 -9.99
CA GLU A 42 9.10 -11.80 -10.55
C GLU A 42 8.09 -11.48 -11.66
N ASP A 43 7.27 -10.44 -11.48
CA ASP A 43 6.31 -10.00 -12.48
C ASP A 43 6.97 -9.44 -13.74
N ILE A 44 8.11 -8.75 -13.61
CA ILE A 44 8.88 -8.26 -14.77
C ILE A 44 9.54 -9.42 -15.51
N VAL A 45 10.10 -10.40 -14.81
CA VAL A 45 10.69 -11.59 -15.44
C VAL A 45 9.62 -12.40 -16.17
N SER A 46 8.51 -12.71 -15.49
CA SER A 46 7.45 -13.56 -16.06
C SER A 46 6.61 -12.84 -17.12
N GLY A 47 6.24 -11.58 -16.89
CA GLY A 47 5.34 -10.81 -17.76
C GLY A 47 6.04 -10.09 -18.90
N HIS A 48 7.31 -9.70 -18.73
CA HIS A 48 8.08 -8.98 -19.75
C HIS A 48 9.26 -9.77 -20.32
N GLY A 49 9.60 -10.94 -19.77
CA GLY A 49 10.68 -11.79 -20.29
C GLY A 49 12.07 -11.16 -20.16
N VAL A 50 12.26 -10.31 -19.16
CA VAL A 50 13.56 -9.69 -18.86
C VAL A 50 14.48 -10.75 -18.26
N ASP A 51 15.74 -10.79 -18.70
CA ASP A 51 16.78 -11.63 -18.10
C ASP A 51 16.95 -11.26 -16.61
N PRO A 52 16.73 -12.20 -15.66
CA PRO A 52 16.88 -11.95 -14.23
C PRO A 52 18.23 -11.35 -13.84
N LYS A 53 19.30 -11.65 -14.60
CA LYS A 53 20.65 -11.13 -14.34
C LYS A 53 20.77 -9.61 -14.54
N ARG A 54 19.85 -8.99 -15.27
CA ARG A 54 19.83 -7.55 -15.56
C ARG A 54 18.92 -6.76 -14.62
N LEU A 55 18.18 -7.46 -13.76
CA LEU A 55 17.17 -6.87 -12.90
C LEU A 55 17.69 -6.85 -11.47
N HIS A 56 17.59 -5.71 -10.81
CA HIS A 56 18.14 -5.50 -9.47
C HIS A 56 17.13 -4.79 -8.58
N ILE A 57 16.97 -5.25 -7.35
CA ILE A 57 15.99 -4.69 -6.43
C ILE A 57 16.63 -3.53 -5.68
N VAL A 58 16.03 -2.35 -5.80
CA VAL A 58 16.28 -1.21 -4.94
C VAL A 58 14.93 -0.71 -4.44
N HIS A 59 14.62 -1.03 -3.20
CA HIS A 59 13.42 -0.57 -2.53
C HIS A 59 13.33 0.96 -2.54
N VAL A 60 12.12 1.49 -2.77
CA VAL A 60 11.85 2.91 -2.57
C VAL A 60 11.73 3.21 -1.08
N GLY A 61 11.78 4.48 -0.73
CA GLY A 61 11.71 4.91 0.67
C GLY A 61 10.82 6.12 0.88
N VAL A 62 10.75 6.53 2.14
CA VAL A 62 10.16 7.79 2.59
C VAL A 62 11.23 8.66 3.24
N ASP A 63 10.91 9.90 3.57
CA ASP A 63 11.74 10.69 4.48
C ASP A 63 11.25 10.47 5.94
N PRO A 64 12.01 9.75 6.79
CA PRO A 64 11.62 9.51 8.18
C PRO A 64 11.60 10.77 9.07
N LYS A 65 12.13 11.89 8.55
CA LYS A 65 12.04 13.22 9.17
C LYS A 65 10.74 13.95 8.81
N GLN A 66 10.14 13.60 7.68
CA GLN A 66 8.84 14.12 7.26
C GLN A 66 7.71 13.30 7.91
N PHE A 67 7.72 11.98 7.74
CA PHE A 67 6.74 11.08 8.35
C PHE A 67 7.24 10.66 9.73
N VAL A 68 6.92 11.48 10.73
CA VAL A 68 7.40 11.35 12.11
C VAL A 68 6.22 11.24 13.08
N PRO A 69 6.35 10.48 14.18
CA PRO A 69 5.46 10.62 15.32
C PRO A 69 5.47 12.06 15.84
N ILE A 70 4.30 12.63 16.09
CA ILE A 70 4.12 13.98 16.62
C ILE A 70 3.57 13.84 18.05
N PRO A 71 4.41 13.99 19.09
CA PRO A 71 4.00 13.76 20.48
C PRO A 71 2.82 14.61 20.96
N GLU A 72 2.58 15.76 20.32
CA GLU A 72 1.48 16.66 20.65
C GLU A 72 0.12 16.23 20.06
N ILE A 73 0.11 15.23 19.17
CA ILE A 73 -1.11 14.73 18.53
C ILE A 73 -1.48 13.39 19.18
N GLU A 74 -2.59 13.41 19.91
CA GLU A 74 -3.19 12.20 20.45
C GLU A 74 -4.02 11.47 19.37
N PRO A 75 -3.87 10.14 19.21
CA PRO A 75 -4.72 9.37 18.31
C PRO A 75 -6.20 9.46 18.69
N VAL A 76 -7.06 9.71 17.70
CA VAL A 76 -8.50 9.82 17.89
C VAL A 76 -9.11 8.43 18.11
N PRO A 77 -9.86 8.19 19.21
CA PRO A 77 -10.50 6.91 19.47
C PRO A 77 -11.34 6.39 18.30
N GLY A 78 -11.14 5.12 17.93
CA GLY A 78 -11.82 4.44 16.83
C GLY A 78 -11.37 4.87 15.44
N ARG A 79 -10.44 5.81 15.28
CA ARG A 79 -10.03 6.30 13.96
C ARG A 79 -9.16 5.28 13.23
N ILE A 80 -9.71 4.78 12.13
CA ILE A 80 -9.01 4.00 11.12
C ILE A 80 -8.61 4.94 9.99
N MET A 81 -7.42 4.76 9.43
CA MET A 81 -6.96 5.53 8.28
C MET A 81 -6.52 4.62 7.14
N THR A 82 -6.83 5.02 5.91
CA THR A 82 -6.28 4.37 4.71
C THR A 82 -5.96 5.39 3.63
N THR A 83 -4.98 5.09 2.78
CA THR A 83 -4.66 5.88 1.60
C THR A 83 -5.13 5.10 0.38
N ALA A 84 -6.21 5.56 -0.25
CA ALA A 84 -6.80 4.89 -1.40
C ALA A 84 -7.30 5.91 -2.42
N SER A 85 -6.85 5.77 -3.67
CA SER A 85 -7.61 6.31 -4.79
C SER A 85 -8.90 5.47 -4.90
N ALA A 86 -10.08 6.06 -4.61
CA ALA A 86 -11.35 5.36 -4.39
C ALA A 86 -11.93 4.57 -5.59
N ASP A 87 -11.14 4.39 -6.66
CA ASP A 87 -11.52 3.76 -7.92
C ASP A 87 -10.55 2.66 -8.38
N ILE A 88 -9.49 2.39 -7.63
CA ILE A 88 -8.62 1.26 -7.93
C ILE A 88 -9.12 0.07 -7.12
N ALA A 89 -9.85 -0.85 -7.77
CA ALA A 89 -10.34 -2.08 -7.14
C ALA A 89 -9.21 -2.84 -6.40
N MET A 90 -7.98 -2.77 -6.91
CA MET A 90 -6.79 -3.36 -6.30
C MET A 90 -6.40 -2.73 -4.95
N LYS A 91 -6.93 -1.57 -4.56
CA LYS A 91 -6.69 -0.97 -3.24
C LYS A 91 -7.60 -1.51 -2.15
N GLY A 92 -8.59 -2.34 -2.48
CA GLY A 92 -9.39 -3.09 -1.52
C GLY A 92 -10.31 -2.26 -0.61
N LEU A 93 -10.55 -0.98 -0.92
CA LEU A 93 -11.37 -0.08 -0.09
C LEU A 93 -12.77 -0.64 0.21
N THR A 94 -13.38 -1.35 -0.75
CA THR A 94 -14.69 -1.99 -0.55
C THR A 94 -14.70 -2.96 0.63
N TYR A 95 -13.66 -3.80 0.77
CA TYR A 95 -13.56 -4.78 1.84
C TYR A 95 -13.35 -4.11 3.20
N LEU A 96 -12.60 -3.00 3.24
CA LEU A 96 -12.45 -2.20 4.45
C LEU A 96 -13.75 -1.52 4.86
N LEU A 97 -14.56 -1.06 3.91
CA LEU A 97 -15.88 -0.48 4.18
C LEU A 97 -16.85 -1.54 4.73
N GLU A 98 -16.85 -2.74 4.16
CA GLU A 98 -17.62 -3.89 4.66
C GLU A 98 -17.19 -4.25 6.10
N ALA A 99 -15.88 -4.30 6.34
CA ALA A 99 -15.33 -4.53 7.67
C ALA A 99 -15.70 -3.41 8.67
N LEU A 100 -15.65 -2.15 8.25
CA LEU A 100 -16.03 -1.01 9.09
C LEU A 100 -17.49 -1.10 9.56
N ALA A 101 -18.41 -1.44 8.65
CA ALA A 101 -19.83 -1.61 9.00
C ALA A 101 -20.02 -2.66 10.09
N LYS A 102 -19.28 -3.77 10.02
CA LYS A 102 -19.34 -4.82 11.04
C LYS A 102 -18.65 -4.42 12.33
N LEU A 103 -17.46 -3.80 12.27
CA LEU A 103 -16.71 -3.31 13.43
C LEU A 103 -17.54 -2.36 14.28
N ARG A 104 -18.34 -1.47 13.67
CA ARG A 104 -19.21 -0.54 14.40
C ARG A 104 -20.28 -1.20 15.26
N THR A 105 -20.58 -2.48 15.04
CA THR A 105 -21.49 -3.25 15.91
C THR A 105 -20.85 -3.59 17.27
N GLU A 106 -19.51 -3.60 17.34
CA GLU A 106 -18.73 -3.91 18.55
C GLU A 106 -17.98 -2.69 19.10
N ILE A 107 -17.59 -1.77 18.22
CA ILE A 107 -16.81 -0.55 18.52
C ILE A 107 -17.56 0.64 17.88
N PRO A 108 -18.61 1.18 18.53
CA PRO A 108 -19.50 2.19 17.93
C PRO A 108 -18.81 3.46 17.44
N GLU A 109 -17.67 3.81 18.05
CA GLU A 109 -16.82 4.96 17.72
C GLU A 109 -15.90 4.74 16.51
N ALA A 110 -15.84 3.52 15.96
CA ALA A 110 -15.01 3.21 14.80
C ALA A 110 -15.45 4.02 13.58
N HIS A 111 -14.51 4.76 12.99
CA HIS A 111 -14.73 5.59 11.80
C HIS A 111 -13.49 5.56 10.90
N LEU A 112 -13.67 5.89 9.63
CA LEU A 112 -12.65 5.78 8.60
C LEU A 112 -12.33 7.13 7.97
N VAL A 113 -11.05 7.49 7.97
CA VAL A 113 -10.53 8.58 7.15
C VAL A 113 -9.79 8.00 5.95
N VAL A 114 -10.20 8.41 4.75
CA VAL A 114 -9.61 7.99 3.48
C VAL A 114 -8.86 9.17 2.87
N ILE A 115 -7.54 9.06 2.75
CA ILE A 115 -6.79 9.99 1.90
C ILE A 115 -7.01 9.59 0.44
N GLY A 116 -7.77 10.42 -0.27
CA GLY A 116 -8.16 10.19 -1.64
C GLY A 116 -9.42 10.96 -2.01
N ARG A 117 -9.80 10.88 -3.29
CA ARG A 117 -11.07 11.44 -3.77
C ARG A 117 -12.08 10.31 -3.96
N PRO A 118 -13.32 10.45 -3.45
CA PRO A 118 -14.38 9.54 -3.83
C PRO A 118 -14.67 9.74 -5.32
N LYS A 119 -14.90 8.65 -6.04
CA LYS A 119 -15.35 8.71 -7.43
C LYS A 119 -16.83 8.38 -7.48
N TYR A 120 -17.58 9.23 -8.19
CA TYR A 120 -19.00 9.00 -8.43
C TYR A 120 -19.25 7.63 -9.10
N ASP A 121 -20.29 6.94 -8.65
CA ASP A 121 -20.68 5.60 -9.10
C ASP A 121 -19.59 4.51 -9.00
N SER A 122 -18.58 4.70 -8.13
CA SER A 122 -17.63 3.62 -7.84
C SER A 122 -18.24 2.60 -6.89
N ARG A 123 -17.72 1.36 -6.93
CA ARG A 123 -18.09 0.29 -5.98
C ARG A 123 -17.99 0.77 -4.52
N ALA A 124 -16.94 1.52 -4.18
CA ALA A 124 -16.75 2.06 -2.84
C ALA A 124 -17.87 3.05 -2.44
N THR A 125 -18.24 3.98 -3.32
CA THR A 125 -19.32 4.94 -3.02
C THR A 125 -20.71 4.27 -2.93
N GLN A 126 -20.94 3.21 -3.73
CA GLN A 126 -22.14 2.38 -3.60
C GLN A 126 -22.16 1.65 -2.25
N THR A 127 -21.05 1.00 -1.86
CA THR A 127 -20.93 0.32 -0.57
C THR A 127 -21.15 1.26 0.61
N ILE A 128 -20.62 2.50 0.57
CA ILE A 128 -20.89 3.51 1.62
C ILE A 128 -22.38 3.79 1.75
N LYS A 129 -23.08 3.94 0.61
CA LYS A 129 -24.53 4.20 0.59
C LYS A 129 -25.32 3.00 1.09
N ASP A 130 -25.02 1.82 0.58
CA ASP A 130 -25.77 0.58 0.85
C ASP A 130 -25.61 0.14 2.32
N LEU A 131 -24.44 0.39 2.92
CA LEU A 131 -24.15 0.09 4.33
C LEU A 131 -24.43 1.26 5.27
N GLY A 132 -24.89 2.41 4.78
CA GLY A 132 -25.21 3.57 5.61
C GLY A 132 -24.01 4.18 6.34
N LEU A 133 -22.84 4.25 5.71
CA LEU A 133 -21.57 4.67 6.32
C LEU A 133 -21.22 6.14 6.11
N ALA A 134 -22.13 6.94 5.56
CA ALA A 134 -21.85 8.32 5.16
C ALA A 134 -21.51 9.25 6.34
N ASP A 135 -21.92 8.91 7.56
CA ASP A 135 -21.65 9.62 8.81
C ASP A 135 -20.25 9.33 9.39
N VAL A 136 -19.62 8.23 8.97
CA VAL A 136 -18.37 7.71 9.57
C VAL A 136 -17.25 7.48 8.58
N VAL A 137 -17.44 7.83 7.31
CA VAL A 137 -16.39 7.78 6.29
C VAL A 137 -16.11 9.19 5.78
N GLU A 138 -14.92 9.70 6.10
CA GLU A 138 -14.43 10.99 5.63
C GLU A 138 -13.42 10.80 4.50
N PHE A 139 -13.59 11.51 3.39
CA PHE A 139 -12.58 11.58 2.33
C PHE A 139 -11.82 12.90 2.40
N VAL A 140 -10.50 12.81 2.48
CA VAL A 140 -9.60 13.97 2.52
C VAL A 140 -8.73 13.98 1.26
N SER A 141 -8.68 15.10 0.56
CA SER A 141 -7.86 15.22 -0.66
C SER A 141 -7.30 16.63 -0.86
N GLY A 142 -6.21 16.74 -1.61
CA GLY A 142 -5.59 18.04 -1.91
C GLY A 142 -5.00 18.73 -0.67
N VAL A 143 -4.63 17.96 0.34
CA VAL A 143 -4.03 18.45 1.58
C VAL A 143 -2.51 18.48 1.48
N SER A 144 -1.89 19.31 2.32
CA SER A 144 -0.43 19.37 2.40
C SER A 144 0.16 18.08 2.97
N ASP A 145 1.43 17.80 2.66
CA ASP A 145 2.20 16.71 3.25
C ASP A 145 2.15 16.73 4.79
N ARG A 146 2.23 17.92 5.39
CA ARG A 146 2.09 18.07 6.85
C ARG A 146 0.75 17.54 7.34
N ARG A 147 -0.34 17.87 6.65
CA ARG A 147 -1.67 17.38 7.04
C ARG A 147 -1.80 15.87 6.87
N ILE A 148 -1.14 15.27 5.88
CA ILE A 148 -1.06 13.81 5.74
C ILE A 148 -0.38 13.19 6.98
N VAL A 149 0.73 13.77 7.43
CA VAL A 149 1.44 13.31 8.63
C VAL A 149 0.56 13.48 9.88
N GLU A 150 -0.14 14.60 10.02
CA GLU A 150 -1.09 14.82 11.12
C GLU A 150 -2.22 13.77 11.09
N LEU A 151 -2.79 13.47 9.92
CA LEU A 151 -3.83 12.43 9.78
C LEU A 151 -3.32 11.05 10.20
N TYR A 152 -2.08 10.69 9.84
CA TYR A 152 -1.46 9.46 10.32
C TYR A 152 -1.36 9.44 11.84
N ASN A 153 -0.85 10.51 12.45
CA ASN A 153 -0.72 10.62 13.91
C ASN A 153 -2.07 10.63 14.64
N GLU A 154 -3.12 11.16 14.00
CA GLU A 154 -4.48 11.13 14.55
C GLU A 154 -5.12 9.73 14.43
N ALA A 155 -4.57 8.80 13.64
CA ALA A 155 -5.12 7.47 13.44
C ALA A 155 -4.70 6.51 14.57
N GLN A 156 -5.66 5.76 15.12
CA GLN A 156 -5.33 4.66 16.03
C GLN A 156 -4.79 3.43 15.29
N VAL A 157 -5.12 3.29 14.01
CA VAL A 157 -4.61 2.23 13.14
C VAL A 157 -4.65 2.68 11.69
N ALA A 158 -3.55 2.45 10.96
CA ALA A 158 -3.53 2.57 9.52
C ALA A 158 -3.83 1.20 8.89
N VAL A 159 -4.61 1.19 7.82
CA VAL A 159 -5.00 -0.04 7.10
C VAL A 159 -4.64 0.07 5.62
N VAL A 160 -3.93 -0.93 5.11
CA VAL A 160 -3.63 -1.10 3.68
C VAL A 160 -4.28 -2.40 3.20
N PRO A 161 -5.56 -2.38 2.77
CA PRO A 161 -6.34 -3.58 2.46
C PRO A 161 -6.17 -4.02 0.99
N SER A 162 -5.08 -3.61 0.34
CA SER A 162 -4.88 -3.79 -1.10
C SER A 162 -4.95 -5.27 -1.51
N LEU A 163 -5.52 -5.56 -2.66
CA LEU A 163 -5.48 -6.90 -3.24
C LEU A 163 -4.10 -7.23 -3.80
N TYR A 164 -3.34 -6.21 -4.20
CA TYR A 164 -1.99 -6.34 -4.72
C TYR A 164 -1.28 -4.98 -4.68
N GLU A 165 -0.02 -4.97 -4.25
CA GLU A 165 0.87 -3.80 -4.31
C GLU A 165 2.22 -4.17 -4.88
N GLY A 166 2.81 -3.27 -5.68
CA GLY A 166 4.20 -3.40 -6.11
C GLY A 166 5.21 -3.07 -5.00
N PHE A 167 4.85 -2.25 -4.00
CA PHE A 167 5.69 -1.94 -2.83
C PHE A 167 4.88 -1.27 -1.70
N SER A 168 3.94 -0.37 -2.02
CA SER A 168 3.12 0.40 -1.08
C SER A 168 3.89 1.48 -0.27
N LEU A 169 3.97 2.68 -0.84
CA LEU A 169 4.38 3.87 -0.08
C LEU A 169 3.48 4.15 1.14
N PRO A 170 2.12 4.03 1.06
CA PRO A 170 1.27 4.27 2.22
C PRO A 170 1.57 3.41 3.44
N ALA A 171 2.06 2.18 3.23
CA ALA A 171 2.46 1.30 4.32
C ALA A 171 3.69 1.85 5.05
N ILE A 172 4.75 2.21 4.31
CA ILE A 172 5.97 2.76 4.93
C ILE A 172 5.80 4.19 5.43
N GLU A 173 4.87 4.98 4.88
CA GLU A 173 4.48 6.29 5.42
C GLU A 173 3.83 6.13 6.81
N ALA A 174 2.85 5.22 6.94
CA ALA A 174 2.20 4.92 8.22
C ALA A 174 3.18 4.37 9.26
N MET A 175 3.99 3.39 8.87
CA MET A 175 5.01 2.80 9.73
C MET A 175 6.04 3.85 10.14
N SER A 176 6.47 4.71 9.23
CA SER A 176 7.39 5.80 9.55
C SER A 176 6.77 6.75 10.58
N ALA A 177 5.51 7.12 10.43
CA ALA A 177 4.79 7.95 11.40
C ALA A 177 4.58 7.26 12.77
N GLY A 178 4.99 5.99 12.94
CA GLY A 178 4.86 5.23 14.18
C GLY A 178 3.44 4.74 14.44
N VAL A 179 2.60 4.70 13.41
CA VAL A 179 1.21 4.25 13.50
C VAL A 179 1.18 2.72 13.35
N PRO A 180 0.44 1.99 14.20
CA PRO A 180 0.28 0.56 14.01
C PRO A 180 -0.41 0.28 12.67
N LEU A 181 0.09 -0.73 11.95
CA LEU A 181 -0.34 -1.04 10.59
C LEU A 181 -1.04 -2.40 10.55
N VAL A 182 -2.21 -2.44 9.93
CA VAL A 182 -2.83 -3.67 9.42
C VAL A 182 -2.71 -3.64 7.90
N ALA A 183 -2.05 -4.63 7.30
CA ALA A 183 -1.83 -4.66 5.86
C ALA A 183 -2.17 -6.04 5.31
N SER A 184 -2.68 -6.08 4.08
CA SER A 184 -2.89 -7.37 3.43
C SER A 184 -1.57 -8.04 3.04
N THR A 185 -1.62 -9.33 2.70
CA THR A 185 -0.48 -10.05 2.12
C THR A 185 -0.39 -9.94 0.60
N GLY A 186 -1.09 -8.98 -0.01
CA GLY A 186 -1.17 -8.84 -1.46
C GLY A 186 0.08 -8.24 -2.10
N GLY A 187 0.72 -9.00 -3.00
CA GLY A 187 1.92 -8.56 -3.73
C GLY A 187 3.13 -8.39 -2.81
N ALA A 188 3.82 -7.26 -2.91
CA ALA A 188 5.04 -6.97 -2.14
C ALA A 188 4.80 -6.57 -0.67
N LEU A 189 3.55 -6.49 -0.20
CA LEU A 189 3.27 -6.01 1.15
C LEU A 189 4.01 -6.78 2.25
N PRO A 190 4.06 -8.14 2.27
CA PRO A 190 4.82 -8.86 3.29
C PRO A 190 6.32 -8.50 3.32
N GLU A 191 6.93 -8.29 2.15
CA GLU A 191 8.33 -7.85 2.02
C GLU A 191 8.53 -6.45 2.64
N VAL A 192 7.55 -5.57 2.48
CA VAL A 192 7.60 -4.18 2.95
C VAL A 192 7.30 -4.10 4.44
N VAL A 193 6.19 -4.69 4.89
CA VAL A 193 5.68 -4.48 6.24
C VAL A 193 6.34 -5.38 7.28
N GLY A 194 6.98 -6.49 6.87
CA GLY A 194 7.76 -7.36 7.75
C GLY A 194 7.00 -8.58 8.26
N ILE A 195 7.28 -9.00 9.51
CA ILE A 195 6.73 -10.24 10.09
C ILE A 195 5.38 -9.91 10.74
N ASP A 196 4.40 -10.78 10.49
CA ASP A 196 3.06 -10.70 11.10
C ASP A 196 3.15 -10.72 12.63
N GLY A 197 2.48 -9.78 13.30
CA GLY A 197 2.51 -9.65 14.75
C GLY A 197 3.71 -8.89 15.31
N GLU A 198 4.76 -8.66 14.52
CA GLU A 198 5.95 -7.93 14.97
C GLU A 198 5.95 -6.47 14.51
N THR A 199 5.83 -6.23 13.21
CA THR A 199 5.93 -4.89 12.60
C THR A 199 4.63 -4.41 11.96
N ALA A 200 3.72 -5.35 11.67
CA ALA A 200 2.37 -5.10 11.20
C ALA A 200 1.50 -6.34 11.51
N ILE A 201 0.18 -6.19 11.41
CA ILE A 201 -0.74 -7.33 11.38
C ILE A 201 -1.14 -7.62 9.93
N HIS A 202 -0.98 -8.87 9.51
CA HIS A 202 -1.27 -9.32 8.15
C HIS A 202 -2.72 -9.73 8.01
N VAL A 203 -3.42 -9.28 6.97
CA VAL A 203 -4.77 -9.75 6.61
C VAL A 203 -4.76 -10.48 5.26
N THR A 204 -5.73 -11.37 5.08
CA THR A 204 -5.96 -12.04 3.81
C THR A 204 -6.53 -11.05 2.80
N PRO A 205 -5.94 -10.90 1.59
CA PRO A 205 -6.44 -9.96 0.58
C PRO A 205 -7.89 -10.26 0.18
N GLY A 206 -8.75 -9.26 0.28
CA GLY A 206 -10.17 -9.40 -0.09
C GLY A 206 -11.04 -10.11 0.94
N ASP A 207 -10.54 -10.30 2.17
CA ASP A 207 -11.32 -10.88 3.27
C ASP A 207 -11.76 -9.79 4.26
N ALA A 208 -13.03 -9.41 4.17
CA ALA A 208 -13.62 -8.45 5.10
C ALA A 208 -13.74 -8.98 6.53
N SER A 209 -13.91 -10.30 6.72
CA SER A 209 -14.01 -10.89 8.06
C SER A 209 -12.67 -10.85 8.77
N ASP A 210 -11.59 -11.22 8.08
CA ASP A 210 -10.23 -11.16 8.62
C ASP A 210 -9.83 -9.71 8.95
N LEU A 211 -10.28 -8.73 8.15
CA LEU A 211 -10.16 -7.31 8.47
C LEU A 211 -10.91 -6.93 9.75
N VAL A 212 -12.15 -7.39 9.96
CA VAL A 212 -12.91 -7.14 11.20
C VAL A 212 -12.13 -7.66 12.41
N ASP A 213 -11.70 -8.91 12.36
CA ASP A 213 -11.05 -9.56 13.50
C ASP A 213 -9.74 -8.86 13.86
N LYS A 214 -8.90 -8.58 12.85
CA LYS A 214 -7.55 -8.03 13.07
C LYS A 214 -7.55 -6.54 13.35
N VAL A 215 -8.35 -5.74 12.63
CA VAL A 215 -8.49 -4.30 12.97
C VAL A 215 -9.13 -4.14 14.34
N GLY A 216 -10.17 -4.93 14.65
CA GLY A 216 -10.80 -4.91 15.97
C GLY A 216 -9.84 -5.33 17.09
N HIS A 217 -8.98 -6.33 16.84
CA HIS A 217 -7.92 -6.72 17.78
C HIS A 217 -6.95 -5.56 18.05
N VAL A 218 -6.43 -4.91 17.01
CA VAL A 218 -5.52 -3.76 17.17
C VAL A 218 -6.20 -2.58 17.89
N LEU A 219 -7.46 -2.29 17.58
CA LEU A 219 -8.21 -1.21 18.23
C LEU A 219 -8.43 -1.45 19.74
N ARG A 220 -8.54 -2.71 20.17
CA ARG A 220 -8.79 -3.09 21.58
C ARG A 220 -7.54 -3.22 22.44
N HIS A 221 -6.34 -3.28 21.86
CA HIS A 221 -5.10 -3.55 22.58
C HIS A 221 -4.09 -2.39 22.42
N PRO A 222 -4.11 -1.39 23.33
CA PRO A 222 -3.20 -0.24 23.30
C PRO A 222 -1.71 -0.64 23.29
N GLU A 223 -1.30 -1.61 24.11
CA GLU A 223 0.11 -2.05 24.18
C GLU A 223 0.59 -2.67 22.86
N LEU A 224 -0.30 -3.38 22.15
CA LEU A 224 -0.01 -3.91 20.82
C LEU A 224 0.21 -2.77 19.82
N ARG A 225 -0.61 -1.71 19.89
CA ARG A 225 -0.46 -0.54 19.01
C ARG A 225 0.88 0.14 19.19
N GLU A 226 1.31 0.36 20.43
CA GLU A 226 2.61 0.95 20.75
C GLU A 226 3.76 0.09 20.22
N THR A 227 3.67 -1.23 20.45
CA THR A 227 4.69 -2.20 20.00
C THR A 227 4.81 -2.20 18.48
N LEU A 228 3.69 -2.37 17.76
CA LEU A 228 3.66 -2.40 16.30
C LEU A 228 4.13 -1.07 15.69
N GLY A 229 3.68 0.06 16.24
CA GLY A 229 4.08 1.40 15.78
C GLY A 229 5.59 1.63 15.92
N ALA A 230 6.16 1.30 17.07
CA ALA A 230 7.60 1.43 17.31
C ALA A 230 8.43 0.49 16.44
N ALA A 231 8.01 -0.77 16.30
CA ALA A 231 8.69 -1.77 15.46
C ALA A 231 8.62 -1.39 13.97
N GLY A 232 7.45 -0.96 13.50
CA GLY A 232 7.25 -0.48 12.13
C GLY A 232 8.13 0.72 11.79
N ARG A 233 8.19 1.72 12.68
CA ARG A 233 9.06 2.88 12.48
C ARG A 233 10.53 2.50 12.41
N ARG A 234 10.99 1.63 13.31
CA ARG A 234 12.37 1.13 13.32
C ARG A 234 12.72 0.46 12.00
N ARG A 235 11.84 -0.41 11.49
CA ARG A 235 12.00 -1.08 10.20
C ARG A 235 12.16 -0.09 9.05
N VAL A 236 11.35 0.97 9.01
CA VAL A 236 11.44 2.00 7.95
C VAL A 236 12.76 2.75 8.02
N ILE A 237 13.20 3.17 9.21
CA ILE A 237 14.48 3.88 9.38
C ILE A 237 15.66 3.02 8.89
N GLU A 238 15.63 1.73 9.19
CA GLU A 238 16.71 0.79 8.85
C GLU A 238 16.73 0.38 7.37
N ASN A 239 15.57 0.36 6.69
CA ASN A 239 15.44 -0.28 5.38
C ASN A 239 14.88 0.62 4.26
N PHE A 240 14.00 1.57 4.58
CA PHE A 240 13.13 2.24 3.61
C PHE A 240 13.18 3.77 3.68
N SER A 241 14.38 4.33 3.84
CA SER A 241 14.59 5.77 3.69
C SER A 241 15.05 6.14 2.28
N TRP A 242 14.69 7.35 1.81
CA TRP A 242 15.21 7.86 0.53
C TRP A 242 16.74 7.88 0.45
N ARG A 243 17.42 8.04 1.59
CA ARG A 243 18.89 7.93 1.67
C ARG A 243 19.36 6.53 1.31
N ILE A 244 18.72 5.49 1.84
CA ILE A 244 19.05 4.09 1.54
C ILE A 244 18.81 3.80 0.06
N THR A 245 17.64 4.22 -0.47
CA THR A 245 17.32 4.10 -1.91
C THR A 245 18.41 4.75 -2.75
N ALA A 246 18.78 6.01 -2.47
CA ALA A 246 19.80 6.73 -3.23
C ALA A 246 21.17 6.04 -3.20
N VAL A 247 21.62 5.58 -2.02
CA VAL A 247 22.90 4.86 -1.88
C VAL A 247 22.90 3.57 -2.71
N ARG A 248 21.85 2.76 -2.61
CA ARG A 248 21.71 1.51 -3.37
C ARG A 248 21.57 1.76 -4.88
N THR A 249 20.90 2.82 -5.30
CA THR A 249 20.84 3.23 -6.70
C THR A 249 22.22 3.62 -7.23
N VAL A 250 22.99 4.40 -6.47
CA VAL A 250 24.36 4.78 -6.86
C VAL A 250 25.28 3.55 -6.95
N GLU A 251 25.13 2.60 -6.04
CA GLU A 251 25.84 1.31 -6.11
C GLU A 251 25.54 0.57 -7.41
N GLN A 252 24.27 0.50 -7.82
CA GLN A 252 23.88 -0.10 -9.10
C GLN A 252 24.50 0.63 -10.31
N TYR A 253 24.69 1.95 -10.24
CA TYR A 253 25.39 2.70 -11.29
C TYR A 253 26.88 2.39 -11.32
N ARG A 254 27.54 2.29 -10.16
CA ARG A 254 28.97 1.94 -10.08
C ARG A 254 29.25 0.54 -10.64
N LEU A 255 28.44 -0.44 -10.24
CA LEU A 255 28.53 -1.81 -10.76
C LEU A 255 28.42 -1.84 -12.29
N LEU A 256 27.50 -1.07 -12.87
CA LEU A 256 27.35 -1.00 -14.33
C LEU A 256 28.58 -0.37 -15.02
N LEU A 257 29.19 0.65 -14.42
CA LEU A 257 30.39 1.28 -14.98
C LEU A 257 31.59 0.33 -14.92
N GLU A 258 31.76 -0.38 -13.80
CA GLU A 258 32.80 -1.41 -13.62
C GLU A 258 32.64 -2.55 -14.64
N GLU A 259 31.44 -3.07 -14.84
CA GLU A 259 31.12 -4.08 -15.85
C GLU A 259 31.44 -3.62 -17.28
N ARG A 260 31.40 -2.31 -17.55
CA ARG A 260 31.71 -1.69 -18.84
C ARG A 260 33.16 -1.25 -18.98
N GLY A 261 33.98 -1.40 -17.94
CA GLY A 261 35.38 -0.97 -17.93
C GLY A 261 35.55 0.56 -18.04
N CYS A 262 34.59 1.33 -17.54
CA CYS A 262 34.59 2.80 -17.51
C CYS A 262 34.83 3.35 -16.11
#